data_AF-A0A2M8NFC9-F1
#
_entry.id   AF-A0A2M8NFC9-F1
#
_cell.length_a   1.000
_cell.length_b   1.000
_cell.length_c   1.000
_cell.angle_alpha   90.00
_cell.angle_beta   90.00
_cell.angle_gamma   90.00
#
_symmetry.space_group_name_H-M   'P 1'
#
loop_
_entity.id
_entity.type
_entity.pdbx_description
1 polymer ?
#
loop_
_entity_poly.entity_id
_entity_poly.type
_entity_poly.pdbx_seq_one_letter_code
_entity_poly.pdbx_strand_id
1 'polypeptide(L)'
;MSDMPEQIDDLIYAPDPDYPYPFPVPQPPHFWMTEQTGKLSVAVERYFSGERLSPDDLRLLRSYLHQYVARAMIAEGADRQALLRKIETLKSNRDVERFADELSEAGIEPF
;
A
#
# COMPACT_ATOMS: atom_id res chain seq x y z
N MET A 1 4.01 -20.53 7.10
CA MET A 1 3.53 -19.31 6.43
C MET A 1 2.65 -19.81 5.32
N SER A 2 1.37 -19.42 5.26
CA SER A 2 0.48 -19.98 4.24
C SER A 2 0.84 -19.36 2.89
N ASP A 3 1.37 -20.16 1.97
CA ASP A 3 1.62 -19.83 0.55
C ASP A 3 0.31 -19.64 -0.24
N MET A 4 -0.78 -19.35 0.45
CA MET A 4 -2.09 -19.18 -0.15
C MET A 4 -2.30 -17.71 -0.49
N PRO A 5 -2.86 -17.40 -1.68
CA PRO A 5 -3.27 -16.06 -1.99
C PRO A 5 -4.21 -15.49 -0.92
N GLU A 6 -3.96 -14.26 -0.49
CA GLU A 6 -4.81 -13.52 0.44
C GLU A 6 -5.68 -12.54 -0.36
N GLN A 7 -6.99 -12.61 -0.18
CA GLN A 7 -7.91 -11.62 -0.73
C GLN A 7 -8.11 -10.49 0.27
N ILE A 8 -7.89 -9.26 -0.17
CA ILE A 8 -8.16 -8.02 0.58
C ILE A 8 -8.99 -7.13 -0.34
N ASP A 9 -10.23 -6.87 0.06
CA ASP A 9 -11.24 -6.22 -0.80
C ASP A 9 -11.35 -6.89 -2.17
N ASP A 10 -11.09 -6.15 -3.25
CA ASP A 10 -11.15 -6.60 -4.65
C ASP A 10 -9.80 -7.08 -5.21
N LEU A 11 -8.76 -7.12 -4.38
CA LEU A 11 -7.38 -7.44 -4.73
C LEU A 11 -6.98 -8.80 -4.16
N ILE A 12 -6.13 -9.52 -4.89
CA ILE A 12 -5.64 -10.84 -4.50
C ILE A 12 -4.12 -10.77 -4.49
N TYR A 13 -3.49 -11.04 -3.35
CA TYR A 13 -2.04 -11.01 -3.19
C TYR A 13 -1.50 -12.42 -3.01
N ALA A 14 -0.45 -12.77 -3.76
CA ALA A 14 0.26 -14.03 -3.57
C ALA A 14 1.66 -13.74 -3.00
N PRO A 15 2.10 -14.40 -1.91
CA PRO A 15 3.45 -14.19 -1.39
C PRO A 15 4.53 -14.40 -2.46
N ASP A 16 5.53 -13.51 -2.49
CA ASP A 16 6.70 -13.64 -3.36
C ASP A 16 7.95 -13.94 -2.51
N PRO A 17 8.52 -15.16 -2.59
CA PRO A 17 9.69 -15.54 -1.81
C PRO A 17 10.97 -14.79 -2.24
N ASP A 18 11.02 -14.28 -3.48
CA ASP A 18 12.15 -13.50 -3.99
C ASP A 18 12.07 -12.03 -3.55
N TYR A 19 10.91 -11.60 -3.06
CA TYR A 19 10.68 -10.24 -2.58
C TYR A 19 10.00 -10.17 -1.20
N PRO A 20 10.66 -10.69 -0.14
CA PRO A 20 10.10 -10.70 1.20
C PRO A 20 10.16 -9.32 1.87
N TYR A 21 9.20 -9.04 2.74
CA TYR A 21 9.28 -7.86 3.61
C TYR A 21 10.47 -8.01 4.59
N PRO A 22 11.40 -7.05 4.65
CA PRO A 22 12.70 -7.25 5.31
C PRO A 22 12.64 -7.15 6.84
N PHE A 23 11.53 -6.71 7.41
CA PHE A 23 11.39 -6.49 8.85
C PHE A 23 10.58 -7.59 9.53
N PRO A 24 10.96 -8.00 10.75
CA PRO A 24 10.22 -9.00 11.51
C PRO A 24 8.91 -8.41 12.05
N VAL A 25 7.79 -8.79 11.45
CA VAL A 25 6.43 -8.42 11.88
C VAL A 25 5.53 -9.66 11.94
N PRO A 26 4.47 -9.67 12.78
CA PRO A 26 3.60 -10.85 12.90
C PRO A 26 2.93 -11.27 11.59
N GLN A 27 2.52 -10.28 10.78
CA GLN A 27 1.98 -10.46 9.45
C GLN A 27 2.59 -9.40 8.54
N PRO A 28 3.45 -9.75 7.57
CA PRO A 28 4.06 -8.78 6.68
C PRO A 28 3.02 -8.14 5.74
N PRO A 29 3.22 -6.87 5.35
CA PRO A 29 2.43 -6.26 4.29
C PRO A 29 2.70 -6.95 2.96
N HIS A 30 1.71 -6.93 2.07
CA HIS A 30 1.92 -7.31 0.67
C HIS A 30 2.46 -6.12 -0.11
N PHE A 31 3.38 -6.37 -1.04
CA PHE A 31 3.80 -5.36 -2.01
C PHE A 31 2.83 -5.31 -3.18
N TRP A 32 2.65 -4.15 -3.80
CA TRP A 32 1.74 -4.00 -4.93
C TRP A 32 2.08 -4.92 -6.12
N MET A 33 3.37 -5.25 -6.30
CA MET A 33 3.87 -6.17 -7.33
C MET A 33 3.40 -7.62 -7.16
N THR A 34 2.98 -7.99 -5.94
CA THR A 34 2.52 -9.34 -5.61
C THR A 34 1.01 -9.54 -5.86
N GLU A 35 0.34 -8.47 -6.28
CA GLU A 35 -1.09 -8.46 -6.61
C GLU A 35 -1.37 -9.19 -7.94
N GLN A 36 -2.42 -10.02 -7.99
CA GLN A 36 -2.67 -11.00 -9.04
C GLN A 36 -3.85 -10.66 -9.97
N THR A 37 -4.70 -9.70 -9.61
CA THR A 37 -5.82 -9.25 -10.46
C THR A 37 -5.37 -8.29 -11.56
N GLY A 38 -4.19 -7.67 -11.41
CA GLY A 38 -3.64 -6.69 -12.35
C GLY A 38 -4.31 -5.32 -12.26
N LYS A 39 -5.26 -5.13 -11.34
CA LYS A 39 -5.93 -3.84 -11.14
C LYS A 39 -5.01 -2.85 -10.42
N LEU A 40 -4.28 -3.33 -9.42
CA LEU A 40 -3.42 -2.46 -8.61
C LEU A 40 -2.20 -1.99 -9.41
N SER A 41 -1.58 -2.86 -10.19
CA SER A 41 -0.43 -2.48 -11.03
C SER A 41 -0.78 -1.34 -11.98
N VAL A 42 -1.95 -1.39 -12.64
CA VAL A 42 -2.44 -0.30 -13.51
C VAL A 42 -2.62 1.01 -12.73
N ALA A 43 -3.18 0.97 -11.52
CA ALA A 43 -3.36 2.16 -10.70
C ALA A 43 -2.01 2.76 -10.25
N VAL A 44 -1.05 1.91 -9.89
CA VAL A 44 0.32 2.29 -9.50
C VAL A 44 1.10 2.87 -10.69
N GLU A 45 1.00 2.27 -11.87
CA GLU A 45 1.63 2.76 -13.10
C GLU A 45 1.11 4.16 -13.49
N ARG A 46 -0.21 4.37 -13.39
CA ARG A 46 -0.83 5.69 -13.60
C ARG A 46 -0.31 6.72 -12.60
N TYR A 47 -0.22 6.32 -11.33
CA TYR A 47 0.34 7.17 -10.29
C TYR A 47 1.78 7.58 -10.62
N PHE A 48 2.66 6.62 -10.92
CA PHE A 48 4.06 6.91 -11.27
C PHE A 48 4.22 7.71 -12.56
N SER A 49 3.32 7.54 -13.52
CA SER A 49 3.33 8.28 -14.79
C SER A 49 2.78 9.70 -14.65
N GLY A 50 2.24 10.08 -13.49
CA GLY A 50 1.58 11.36 -13.27
C GLY A 50 0.22 11.48 -13.99
N GLU A 51 -0.32 10.36 -14.47
CA GLU A 51 -1.66 10.34 -15.06
C GLU A 51 -2.72 10.61 -14.00
N ARG A 52 -3.82 11.26 -14.40
CA ARG A 52 -4.92 11.53 -13.47
C ARG A 52 -5.53 10.22 -12.97
N LEU A 53 -5.46 10.00 -11.65
CA LEU A 53 -6.07 8.86 -11.00
C LEU A 53 -7.60 8.96 -11.06
N SER A 54 -8.24 7.89 -11.52
CA SER A 54 -9.68 7.75 -11.47
C SER A 54 -10.16 7.48 -10.03
N PRO A 55 -11.47 7.63 -9.75
CA PRO A 55 -12.02 7.24 -8.44
C PRO A 55 -11.77 5.78 -8.08
N ASP A 56 -11.70 4.88 -9.07
CA ASP A 56 -11.39 3.47 -8.84
C ASP A 56 -9.91 3.26 -8.52
N ASP A 57 -9.00 3.92 -9.26
CA ASP A 57 -7.55 3.87 -8.94
C ASP A 57 -7.29 4.34 -7.50
N LEU A 58 -7.90 5.45 -7.08
CA LEU A 58 -7.78 5.97 -5.70
C LEU A 58 -8.36 5.01 -4.66
N ARG A 59 -9.41 4.25 -5.01
CA ARG A 59 -9.98 3.23 -4.12
C ARG A 59 -9.02 2.04 -3.96
N LEU A 60 -8.44 1.56 -5.06
CA LEU A 60 -7.45 0.47 -5.05
C LEU A 60 -6.19 0.88 -4.29
N LEU A 61 -5.66 2.08 -4.54
CA LEU A 61 -4.50 2.61 -3.82
C LEU A 61 -4.78 2.76 -2.32
N ARG A 62 -5.97 3.21 -1.91
CA ARG A 62 -6.33 3.27 -0.49
C ARG A 62 -6.41 1.90 0.17
N SER A 63 -7.03 0.91 -0.49
CA SER A 63 -7.07 -0.47 0.01
C SER A 63 -5.65 -1.04 0.18
N TYR A 64 -4.79 -0.85 -0.83
CA TYR A 64 -3.39 -1.26 -0.80
C TYR A 64 -2.61 -0.57 0.34
N LEU A 65 -2.67 0.75 0.43
CA LEU A 65 -1.98 1.52 1.47
C LEU A 65 -2.50 1.14 2.86
N HIS A 66 -3.79 0.86 3.01
CA HIS A 66 -4.37 0.48 4.29
C HIS A 66 -3.78 -0.85 4.78
N GLN A 67 -3.74 -1.90 3.95
CA GLN A 67 -3.11 -3.16 4.37
C GLN A 67 -1.62 -3.00 4.63
N TYR A 68 -0.94 -2.18 3.82
CA TYR A 68 0.50 -1.96 3.96
C TYR A 68 0.81 -1.26 5.29
N VAL A 69 0.17 -0.12 5.54
CA VAL A 69 0.35 0.70 6.74
C VAL A 69 -0.19 -0.01 7.98
N ALA A 70 -1.17 -0.91 7.89
CA ALA A 70 -1.61 -1.69 9.05
C ALA A 70 -0.54 -2.70 9.52
N ARG A 71 0.31 -3.18 8.61
CA ARG A 71 1.20 -4.34 8.80
C ARG A 71 2.69 -3.98 8.86
N ALA A 72 3.09 -2.88 8.24
CA ALA A 72 4.47 -2.44 8.16
C ALA A 72 5.08 -2.12 9.53
N MET A 73 6.40 -2.29 9.65
CA MET A 73 7.16 -1.64 10.72
C MET A 73 7.06 -0.12 10.54
N ILE A 74 6.88 0.61 11.64
CA ILE A 74 6.86 2.08 11.63
C ILE A 74 7.97 2.60 12.54
N ALA A 75 8.49 3.77 12.23
CA ALA A 75 9.45 4.47 13.07
C ALA A 75 8.87 4.74 14.47
N GLU A 76 9.74 4.79 15.47
CA GLU A 76 9.36 5.14 16.84
C GLU A 76 8.78 6.56 16.88
N GLY A 77 7.64 6.74 17.56
CA GLY A 77 6.94 8.02 17.66
C GLY A 77 5.97 8.32 16.51
N ALA A 78 5.96 7.55 15.42
CA ALA A 78 4.93 7.65 14.39
C ALA A 78 3.56 7.11 14.88
N ASP A 79 2.47 7.79 14.52
CA ASP A 79 1.11 7.35 14.87
C ASP A 79 0.46 6.59 13.70
N ARG A 80 0.49 5.25 13.78
CA ARG A 80 -0.16 4.36 12.80
C ARG A 80 -1.65 4.69 12.60
N GLN A 81 -2.37 5.00 13.67
CA GLN A 81 -3.81 5.26 13.59
C GLN A 81 -4.08 6.60 12.90
N ALA A 82 -3.21 7.59 13.07
CA ALA A 82 -3.28 8.83 12.30
C ALA A 82 -3.05 8.58 10.81
N LEU A 83 -2.04 7.79 10.45
CA LEU A 83 -1.76 7.41 9.06
C LEU A 83 -2.94 6.66 8.43
N LEU A 84 -3.51 5.66 9.12
CA LEU A 84 -4.68 4.91 8.64
C LEU A 84 -5.90 5.83 8.42
N ARG A 85 -6.17 6.77 9.33
CA ARG A 85 -7.24 7.77 9.13
C ARG A 85 -6.97 8.69 7.93
N LYS A 86 -5.70 9.03 7.66
CA LYS A 86 -5.31 9.88 6.54
C LYS A 86 -5.58 9.21 5.20
N ILE A 87 -5.39 7.90 5.09
CA ILE A 87 -5.66 7.09 3.88
C ILE A 87 -7.11 7.29 3.40
N GLU A 88 -8.08 7.33 4.33
CA GLU A 88 -9.49 7.52 3.99
C GLU A 88 -9.79 8.86 3.30
N THR A 89 -8.90 9.85 3.48
CA THR A 89 -9.08 11.21 2.96
C THR A 89 -8.43 11.45 1.60
N LEU A 90 -7.68 10.48 1.06
CA LEU A 90 -6.98 10.62 -0.21
C LEU A 90 -7.97 10.70 -1.37
N LYS A 91 -7.97 11.80 -2.12
CA LYS A 91 -8.95 12.08 -3.19
C LYS A 91 -8.31 12.50 -4.51
N SER A 92 -6.99 12.60 -4.57
CA SER A 92 -6.26 13.06 -5.75
C SER A 92 -4.83 12.53 -5.77
N ASN A 93 -4.18 12.60 -6.94
CA ASN A 93 -2.75 12.31 -7.10
C ASN A 93 -1.90 13.05 -6.04
N ARG A 94 -2.14 14.35 -5.89
CA ARG A 94 -1.39 15.18 -4.93
C ARG A 94 -1.55 14.73 -3.49
N ASP A 95 -2.72 14.19 -3.12
CA ASP A 95 -2.91 13.64 -1.77
C ASP A 95 -2.07 12.37 -1.60
N VAL A 96 -2.02 11.51 -2.62
CA VAL A 96 -1.21 10.28 -2.61
C VAL A 96 0.28 10.62 -2.54
N GLU A 97 0.77 11.57 -3.35
CA GLU A 97 2.16 12.03 -3.33
C GLU A 97 2.57 12.55 -1.95
N ARG A 98 1.79 13.49 -1.40
CA ARG A 98 2.03 14.03 -0.06
C ARG A 98 2.01 12.96 1.02
N PHE A 99 1.11 12.00 0.88
CA PHE A 99 1.04 10.90 1.84
C PHE A 99 2.22 9.94 1.70
N ALA A 100 2.75 9.71 0.50
CA ALA A 100 3.98 8.94 0.30
C ALA A 100 5.18 9.61 0.99
N ASP A 101 5.28 10.94 0.92
CA ASP A 101 6.30 11.70 1.68
C ASP A 101 6.13 11.51 3.20
N GLU A 102 4.90 11.63 3.71
CA GLU A 102 4.58 11.40 5.13
C GLU A 102 4.90 9.95 5.58
N LEU A 103 4.69 8.97 4.71
CA LEU A 103 5.03 7.57 4.98
C LEU A 103 6.54 7.36 5.04
N SER A 104 7.31 8.01 4.15
CA SER A 104 8.78 7.96 4.19
C SER A 104 9.33 8.52 5.51
N GLU A 105 8.77 9.62 6.02
CA GLU A 105 9.10 10.16 7.35
C GLU A 105 8.78 9.16 8.48
N ALA A 106 7.75 8.32 8.31
CA ALA A 106 7.39 7.24 9.22
C ALA A 106 8.19 5.94 8.99
N GLY A 107 9.14 5.91 8.06
CA GLY A 107 9.96 4.75 7.71
C GLY A 107 9.24 3.69 6.86
N ILE A 108 8.17 4.07 6.15
CA ILE A 108 7.40 3.20 5.26
C ILE A 108 7.60 3.66 3.80
N GLU A 109 8.02 2.73 2.94
CA GLU A 109 8.12 2.95 1.49
C GLU A 109 7.27 1.89 0.76
N PRO A 110 5.98 2.18 0.47
CA PRO A 110 5.08 1.21 -0.14
C PRO A 110 5.14 1.19 -1.68
N PHE A 111 5.90 2.10 -2.31
CA PHE A 111 5.96 2.30 -3.76
C PHE A 111 7.36 2.01 -4.29
#